data_AF-A0A352JHL1-F1
#
_entry.id   AF-A0A352JHL1-F1
#
_cell.length_a   1.000
_cell.length_b   1.000
_cell.length_c   1.000
_cell.angle_alpha   90.00
_cell.angle_beta   90.00
_cell.angle_gamma   90.00
#
_symmetry.space_group_name_H-M   'P 1'
#
loop_
_entity.id
_entity.type
_entity.pdbx_description
1 polymer ?
#
loop_
_entity_poly.entity_id
_entity_poly.type
_entity_poly.pdbx_seq_one_letter_code
_entity_poly.pdbx_strand_id
1 'polypeptide(L)'
;MANDITAIFQGAPTPQILHWLVQGNLASSMSRAIRYWVILGMIYRDRQLPDLFRYPDLRDRLYSSQHPTSEKLKAESFINGCSDRHCICANSLSHWLQSTEATKAQLQALTGFDQQQCATELAQSPFATVHRSLRGDLEKLAQLGWLKSCARGEFQVLPIAHLPQPPADTYWGYSQTREISQLTMLNSWLKQNLSRQQCLDLLVALETISIVQPNLEILLDSLSEILMAEQESDRLLSQHQKLPHTFVNFDYILPPEVQDRVDDYHKQLEDLWHTADSGVIQFEYEMITP
;
A
#
# COMPACT_ATOMS: atom_id res chain seq x y z
N MET A 1 -22.61 -3.04 18.66
CA MET A 1 -22.05 -4.38 18.38
C MET A 1 -20.62 -4.13 17.94
N ALA A 2 -19.62 -4.66 18.65
CA ALA A 2 -18.23 -4.42 18.31
C ALA A 2 -17.97 -5.01 16.91
N ASN A 3 -17.48 -4.18 15.97
CA ASN A 3 -17.04 -4.64 14.66
C ASN A 3 -15.92 -5.65 14.88
N ASP A 4 -16.23 -6.94 14.71
CA ASP A 4 -15.23 -7.99 14.74
C ASP A 4 -14.35 -7.84 13.50
N ILE A 5 -13.12 -7.36 13.68
CA ILE A 5 -12.14 -7.17 12.61
C ILE A 5 -11.86 -8.48 11.84
N THR A 6 -12.21 -9.65 12.38
CA THR A 6 -12.08 -10.91 11.63
C THR A 6 -13.11 -11.08 10.52
N ALA A 7 -14.20 -10.29 10.51
CA ALA A 7 -15.22 -10.30 9.47
C ALA A 7 -14.66 -10.00 8.07
N ILE A 8 -13.56 -9.26 8.01
CA ILE A 8 -12.87 -8.83 6.78
C ILE A 8 -12.24 -10.00 6.03
N PHE A 9 -12.08 -11.13 6.72
CA PHE A 9 -11.54 -12.36 6.17
C PHE A 9 -12.65 -13.35 5.76
N GLN A 10 -13.93 -13.05 5.97
CA GLN A 10 -15.02 -14.02 5.72
C GLN A 10 -15.41 -14.16 4.24
N GLY A 11 -14.97 -13.26 3.37
CA GLY A 11 -15.22 -13.29 1.93
C GLY A 11 -14.01 -12.81 1.14
N ALA A 12 -14.14 -12.69 -0.19
CA ALA A 12 -13.07 -12.13 -1.01
C ALA A 12 -12.73 -10.69 -0.56
N PRO A 13 -11.44 -10.30 -0.52
CA PRO A 13 -11.05 -8.97 -0.09
C PRO A 13 -11.56 -7.91 -1.07
N THR A 14 -12.06 -6.80 -0.53
CA THR A 14 -12.38 -5.63 -1.36
C THR A 14 -11.12 -4.79 -1.59
N PRO A 15 -11.05 -4.00 -2.68
CA PRO A 15 -9.94 -3.08 -2.94
C PRO A 15 -9.64 -2.13 -1.77
N GLN A 16 -10.66 -1.68 -1.04
CA GLN A 16 -10.50 -0.78 0.11
C GLN A 16 -9.82 -1.49 1.29
N ILE A 17 -10.17 -2.76 1.55
CA ILE A 17 -9.52 -3.57 2.58
C ILE A 17 -8.04 -3.75 2.22
N LEU A 18 -7.73 -4.04 0.96
CA LEU A 18 -6.36 -4.20 0.50
C LEU A 18 -5.55 -2.91 0.64
N HIS A 19 -6.12 -1.77 0.26
CA HIS A 19 -5.51 -0.46 0.43
C HIS A 19 -5.20 -0.17 1.90
N TRP A 20 -6.16 -0.44 2.79
CA TRP A 20 -5.98 -0.27 4.23
C TRP A 20 -4.92 -1.22 4.81
N LEU A 21 -4.89 -2.48 4.39
CA LEU A 21 -3.93 -3.47 4.89
C LEU A 21 -2.47 -3.07 4.61
N VAL A 22 -2.22 -2.39 3.49
CA VAL A 22 -0.87 -1.91 3.16
C VAL A 22 -0.57 -0.51 3.67
N GLN A 23 -1.56 0.19 4.26
CA GLN A 23 -1.43 1.55 4.81
C GLN A 23 -0.72 2.52 3.85
N GLY A 24 -1.02 2.44 2.55
CA GLY A 24 -0.23 3.17 1.56
C GLY A 24 -0.60 2.85 0.12
N ASN A 25 0.40 2.94 -0.76
CA ASN A 25 0.21 2.84 -2.20
C ASN A 25 -0.20 1.42 -2.62
N LEU A 26 -1.50 1.21 -2.83
CA LEU A 26 -2.03 -0.08 -3.31
C LEU A 26 -1.49 -0.41 -4.71
N ALA A 27 -1.28 0.59 -5.57
CA ALA A 27 -0.80 0.38 -6.93
C ALA A 27 0.54 -0.37 -6.94
N SER A 28 1.48 0.00 -6.06
CA SER A 28 2.78 -0.67 -5.98
C SER A 28 2.83 -1.91 -5.09
N SER A 29 1.77 -2.17 -4.32
CA SER A 29 1.76 -3.19 -3.27
C SER A 29 0.63 -4.22 -3.40
N MET A 30 -0.05 -4.31 -4.55
CA MET A 30 -1.17 -5.24 -4.78
C MET A 30 -0.87 -6.68 -4.36
N SER A 31 0.25 -7.25 -4.84
CA SER A 31 0.64 -8.61 -4.50
C SER A 31 0.85 -8.79 -2.99
N ARG A 32 1.49 -7.81 -2.35
CA ARG A 32 1.72 -7.80 -0.90
C ARG A 32 0.41 -7.68 -0.12
N ALA A 33 -0.52 -6.83 -0.57
CA ALA A 33 -1.82 -6.64 0.06
C ALA A 33 -2.61 -7.95 0.12
N ILE A 34 -2.64 -8.71 -1.00
CA ILE A 34 -3.28 -10.02 -1.02
C ILE A 34 -2.56 -11.01 -0.11
N ARG A 35 -1.22 -11.02 -0.10
CA ARG A 35 -0.48 -11.89 0.82
C ARG A 35 -0.81 -11.59 2.28
N TYR A 36 -0.92 -10.31 2.66
CA TYR A 36 -1.36 -9.92 4.00
C TYR A 36 -2.75 -10.45 4.31
N TRP A 37 -3.71 -10.22 3.41
CA TRP A 37 -5.08 -10.68 3.61
C TRP A 37 -5.15 -12.21 3.81
N VAL A 38 -4.44 -12.98 2.98
CA VAL A 38 -4.39 -14.45 3.10
C VAL A 38 -3.69 -14.90 4.39
N ILE A 39 -2.51 -14.34 4.71
CA ILE A 39 -1.74 -14.71 5.91
C ILE A 39 -2.55 -14.38 7.17
N LEU A 40 -3.15 -13.21 7.23
CA LEU A 40 -3.98 -12.80 8.37
C LEU A 40 -5.26 -13.64 8.47
N GLY A 41 -5.89 -13.99 7.35
CA GLY A 41 -7.02 -14.94 7.34
C GLY A 41 -6.62 -16.30 7.91
N MET A 42 -5.45 -16.83 7.52
CA MET A 42 -4.93 -18.09 8.04
C MET A 42 -4.69 -18.06 9.56
N ILE A 43 -4.20 -16.93 10.08
CA ILE A 43 -3.91 -16.72 11.49
C ILE A 43 -5.20 -16.52 12.31
N TYR A 44 -6.05 -15.58 11.90
CA TYR A 44 -7.17 -15.09 12.71
C TYR A 44 -8.50 -15.79 12.44
N ARG A 45 -8.80 -16.11 11.17
CA ARG A 45 -10.04 -16.80 10.79
C ARG A 45 -9.87 -18.32 10.94
N ASP A 46 -8.83 -18.88 10.32
CA ASP A 46 -8.67 -20.33 10.22
C ASP A 46 -7.91 -20.95 11.39
N ARG A 47 -7.18 -20.13 12.16
CA ARG A 47 -6.34 -20.54 13.30
C ARG A 47 -5.41 -21.71 12.96
N GLN A 48 -4.78 -21.66 11.78
CA GLN A 48 -3.92 -22.75 11.29
C GLN A 48 -2.49 -22.71 11.84
N LEU A 49 -2.13 -21.64 12.56
CA LEU A 49 -0.82 -21.44 13.16
C LEU A 49 -0.92 -21.37 14.69
N PRO A 50 0.13 -21.82 15.41
CA PRO A 50 0.21 -21.64 16.85
C PRO A 50 0.33 -20.15 17.22
N ASP A 51 0.00 -19.82 18.47
CA ASP A 51 0.09 -18.44 18.99
C ASP A 51 1.51 -17.85 18.90
N LEU A 52 2.53 -18.71 18.88
CA LEU A 52 3.92 -18.36 18.63
C LEU A 52 4.44 -19.24 17.48
N PHE A 53 4.85 -18.62 16.38
CA PHE A 53 5.26 -19.34 15.17
C PHE A 53 6.48 -18.69 14.49
N ARG A 54 7.13 -19.44 13.60
CA ARG A 54 8.23 -18.98 12.75
C ARG A 54 7.81 -19.09 11.28
N TYR A 55 8.62 -18.50 10.40
CA TYR A 55 8.38 -18.57 8.96
C TYR A 55 8.16 -19.98 8.40
N PRO A 56 8.91 -21.03 8.80
CA PRO A 56 8.66 -22.40 8.32
C PRO A 56 7.24 -22.90 8.64
N ASP A 57 6.70 -22.56 9.81
CA ASP A 57 5.34 -22.95 10.20
C ASP A 57 4.30 -22.35 9.24
N LEU A 58 4.47 -21.08 8.87
CA LEU A 58 3.63 -20.43 7.86
C LEU A 58 3.82 -21.04 6.48
N ARG A 59 5.08 -21.23 6.04
CA ARG A 59 5.42 -21.76 4.72
C ARG A 59 4.76 -23.12 4.49
N ASP A 60 4.86 -24.01 5.47
CA ASP A 60 4.37 -25.40 5.37
C ASP A 60 2.84 -25.48 5.40
N ARG A 61 2.15 -24.39 5.78
CA ARG A 61 0.69 -24.24 5.66
C ARG A 61 0.27 -23.55 4.36
N LEU A 62 1.06 -22.60 3.86
CA LEU A 62 0.76 -21.87 2.62
C LEU A 62 0.97 -22.74 1.37
N TYR A 63 2.12 -23.41 1.29
CA TYR A 63 2.56 -24.08 0.08
C TYR A 63 2.28 -25.58 0.12
N SER A 64 2.10 -26.19 -1.05
CA SER A 64 1.99 -27.64 -1.13
C SER A 64 3.36 -28.29 -0.91
N SER A 65 3.36 -29.58 -0.57
CA SER A 65 4.58 -30.35 -0.32
C SER A 65 5.51 -30.47 -1.55
N GLN A 66 5.00 -30.18 -2.74
CA GLN A 66 5.77 -30.17 -3.99
C GLN A 66 6.39 -28.79 -4.30
N HIS A 67 6.12 -27.78 -3.48
CA HIS A 67 6.68 -26.45 -3.67
C HIS A 67 8.18 -26.42 -3.32
N PRO A 68 9.05 -25.84 -4.16
CA PRO A 68 10.47 -25.71 -3.84
C PRO A 68 10.68 -24.92 -2.55
N THR A 69 11.50 -25.44 -1.63
CA THR A 69 11.79 -24.80 -0.33
C THR A 69 13.17 -24.16 -0.25
N SER A 70 13.93 -24.18 -1.35
CA SER A 70 15.30 -23.68 -1.39
C SER A 70 15.35 -22.15 -1.39
N GLU A 71 16.11 -21.58 -0.45
CA GLU A 71 16.32 -20.13 -0.35
C GLU A 71 17.16 -19.52 -1.48
N LYS A 72 17.86 -20.36 -2.25
CA LYS A 72 18.77 -19.93 -3.33
C LYS A 72 18.08 -19.70 -4.68
N LEU A 73 16.78 -19.96 -4.77
CA LEU A 73 16.02 -19.80 -6.01
C LEU A 73 15.66 -18.33 -6.26
N LYS A 74 15.85 -17.88 -7.51
CA LYS A 74 15.37 -16.56 -7.96
C LYS A 74 13.86 -16.64 -8.22
N ALA A 75 13.15 -15.50 -8.19
CA ALA A 75 11.69 -15.44 -8.36
C ALA A 75 11.21 -16.13 -9.66
N GLU A 76 11.94 -15.96 -10.76
CA GLU A 76 11.70 -16.61 -12.06
C GLU A 76 11.74 -18.15 -11.98
N SER A 77 12.54 -18.70 -11.05
CA SER A 77 12.66 -20.14 -10.82
C SER A 77 11.48 -20.70 -10.01
N PHE A 78 10.70 -19.87 -9.31
CA PHE A 78 9.50 -20.30 -8.58
C PHE A 78 8.28 -20.41 -9.48
N ILE A 79 8.13 -19.50 -10.46
CA ILE A 79 7.04 -19.53 -11.44
C ILE A 79 7.10 -20.82 -12.29
N ASN A 80 8.30 -21.34 -12.55
CA ASN A 80 8.51 -22.56 -13.34
C ASN A 80 8.90 -23.80 -12.50
N GLY A 81 9.20 -23.64 -11.20
CA GLY A 81 9.76 -24.71 -10.36
C GLY A 81 8.73 -25.49 -9.54
N CYS A 82 7.51 -24.96 -9.38
CA CYS A 82 6.44 -25.68 -8.70
C CYS A 82 5.58 -26.44 -9.73
N SER A 83 5.58 -27.77 -9.65
CA SER A 83 4.81 -28.64 -10.55
C SER A 83 3.32 -28.75 -10.19
N ASP A 84 2.94 -28.28 -9.00
CA ASP A 84 1.59 -28.41 -8.48
C ASP A 84 0.72 -27.19 -8.81
N ARG A 85 -0.26 -27.39 -9.68
CA ARG A 85 -1.23 -26.36 -10.08
C ARG A 85 -2.21 -25.95 -8.97
N HIS A 86 -2.31 -26.75 -7.90
CA HIS A 86 -3.14 -26.42 -6.73
C HIS A 86 -2.33 -25.72 -5.63
N CYS A 87 -1.02 -25.56 -5.81
CA CYS A 87 -0.21 -24.80 -4.88
C CYS A 87 -0.64 -23.33 -4.90
N ILE A 88 -0.64 -22.68 -3.74
CA ILE A 88 -1.07 -21.27 -3.60
C ILE A 88 -0.31 -20.30 -4.52
N CYS A 89 0.92 -20.63 -4.92
CA CYS A 89 1.73 -19.86 -5.85
C CYS A 89 1.14 -19.77 -7.26
N ALA A 90 0.25 -20.68 -7.65
CA ALA A 90 -0.40 -20.66 -8.97
C ALA A 90 -1.58 -19.68 -9.03
N ASN A 91 -2.15 -19.29 -7.90
CA ASN A 91 -3.34 -18.45 -7.85
C ASN A 91 -3.00 -16.99 -8.19
N SER A 92 -3.65 -16.43 -9.20
CA SER A 92 -3.53 -15.03 -9.60
C SER A 92 -4.27 -14.06 -8.67
N LEU A 93 -3.97 -12.77 -8.75
CA LEU A 93 -4.72 -11.72 -8.06
C LEU A 93 -6.22 -11.74 -8.41
N SER A 94 -6.55 -11.99 -9.68
CA SER A 94 -7.95 -12.12 -10.12
C SER A 94 -8.69 -13.26 -9.43
N HIS A 95 -8.01 -14.37 -9.14
CA HIS A 95 -8.57 -15.50 -8.39
C HIS A 95 -8.93 -15.09 -6.96
N TRP A 96 -8.01 -14.43 -6.26
CA TRP A 96 -8.22 -14.00 -4.86
C TRP A 96 -9.30 -12.94 -4.72
N LEU A 97 -9.31 -11.96 -5.63
CA LEU A 97 -10.25 -10.86 -5.62
C LEU A 97 -11.66 -11.24 -6.09
N GLN A 98 -11.82 -12.43 -6.70
CA GLN A 98 -13.04 -12.81 -7.44
C GLN A 98 -13.46 -11.68 -8.38
N SER A 99 -12.51 -11.19 -9.19
CA SER A 99 -12.61 -9.89 -9.85
C SER A 99 -13.87 -9.75 -10.70
N THR A 100 -14.74 -8.83 -10.31
CA THR A 100 -15.90 -8.37 -11.11
C THR A 100 -15.60 -7.03 -11.77
N GLU A 101 -16.43 -6.59 -12.71
CA GLU A 101 -16.29 -5.24 -13.30
C GLU A 101 -16.38 -4.13 -12.24
N ALA A 102 -17.20 -4.32 -11.20
CA ALA A 102 -17.26 -3.38 -10.08
C ALA A 102 -15.95 -3.35 -9.27
N THR A 103 -15.36 -4.53 -9.01
CA THR A 103 -14.05 -4.63 -8.33
C THR A 103 -12.95 -3.96 -9.15
N LYS A 104 -12.94 -4.17 -10.47
CA LYS A 104 -11.97 -3.53 -11.38
C LYS A 104 -12.10 -2.01 -11.38
N ALA A 105 -13.31 -1.49 -11.49
CA ALA A 105 -13.55 -0.04 -11.44
C ALA A 105 -13.06 0.58 -10.12
N GLN A 106 -13.28 -0.11 -8.99
CA GLN A 106 -12.78 0.34 -7.70
C GLN A 106 -11.25 0.28 -7.59
N LEU A 107 -10.62 -0.74 -8.15
CA LEU A 107 -9.15 -0.83 -8.21
C LEU A 107 -8.59 0.34 -9.01
N GLN A 108 -9.10 0.58 -10.23
CA GLN A 108 -8.67 1.69 -11.08
C GLN A 108 -8.83 3.04 -10.37
N ALA A 109 -9.93 3.24 -9.64
CA ALA A 109 -10.15 4.46 -8.88
C ALA A 109 -9.15 4.64 -7.71
N LEU A 110 -8.68 3.54 -7.09
CA LEU A 110 -7.74 3.60 -5.96
C LEU A 110 -6.28 3.61 -6.40
N THR A 111 -5.96 3.05 -7.56
CA THR A 111 -4.57 2.88 -8.03
C THR A 111 -4.22 3.80 -9.20
N GLY A 112 -5.21 4.39 -9.87
CA GLY A 112 -5.00 5.16 -11.10
C GLY A 112 -4.69 4.29 -12.33
N PHE A 113 -4.85 2.97 -12.25
CA PHE A 113 -4.54 2.09 -13.38
C PHE A 113 -5.47 2.29 -14.57
N ASP A 114 -4.89 2.28 -15.76
CA ASP A 114 -5.67 2.08 -16.99
C ASP A 114 -6.16 0.63 -17.11
N GLN A 115 -6.94 0.34 -18.16
CA GLN A 115 -7.52 -0.99 -18.36
C GLN A 115 -6.46 -2.09 -18.58
N GLN A 116 -5.36 -1.76 -19.27
CA GLN A 116 -4.30 -2.70 -19.61
C GLN A 116 -3.41 -2.99 -18.39
N GLN A 117 -3.05 -1.95 -17.63
CA GLN A 117 -2.34 -2.06 -16.36
C GLN A 117 -3.15 -2.90 -15.37
N CYS A 118 -4.45 -2.62 -15.23
CA CYS A 118 -5.33 -3.39 -14.36
C CYS A 118 -5.38 -4.88 -14.76
N ALA A 119 -5.52 -5.18 -16.05
CA ALA A 119 -5.50 -6.56 -16.54
C ALA A 119 -4.15 -7.26 -16.28
N THR A 120 -3.04 -6.54 -16.47
CA THR A 120 -1.68 -7.04 -16.26
C THR A 120 -1.44 -7.37 -14.79
N GLU A 121 -1.81 -6.46 -13.89
CA GLU A 121 -1.70 -6.66 -12.45
C GLU A 121 -2.57 -7.82 -11.98
N LEU A 122 -3.83 -7.90 -12.42
CA LEU A 122 -4.75 -8.98 -12.05
C LEU A 122 -4.27 -10.38 -12.47
N ALA A 123 -3.39 -10.49 -13.47
CA ALA A 123 -2.80 -11.74 -13.91
C ALA A 123 -1.62 -12.22 -13.04
N GLN A 124 -1.03 -11.35 -12.22
CA GLN A 124 0.12 -11.70 -11.37
C GLN A 124 -0.26 -12.71 -10.29
N SER A 125 0.67 -13.60 -9.95
CA SER A 125 0.48 -14.58 -8.86
C SER A 125 1.21 -14.15 -7.59
N PRO A 126 0.51 -13.60 -6.58
CA PRO A 126 1.13 -12.95 -5.42
C PRO A 126 2.08 -13.85 -4.62
N PHE A 127 1.82 -15.16 -4.60
CA PHE A 127 2.60 -16.15 -3.86
C PHE A 127 3.68 -16.86 -4.70
N ALA A 128 3.79 -16.55 -6.00
CA ALA A 128 4.93 -16.94 -6.83
C ALA A 128 6.12 -16.00 -6.55
N THR A 129 6.54 -15.96 -5.28
CA THR A 129 7.59 -15.08 -4.77
C THR A 129 8.60 -15.86 -3.94
N VAL A 130 9.76 -15.26 -3.71
CA VAL A 130 10.84 -15.84 -2.92
C VAL A 130 10.50 -15.83 -1.42
N HIS A 131 10.98 -16.84 -0.68
CA HIS A 131 10.74 -16.96 0.77
C HIS A 131 11.16 -15.72 1.59
N ARG A 132 12.20 -14.99 1.15
CA ARG A 132 12.62 -13.73 1.80
C ARG A 132 11.54 -12.65 1.75
N SER A 133 10.74 -12.58 0.69
CA SER A 133 9.64 -11.60 0.56
C SER A 133 8.57 -11.87 1.60
N LEU A 134 8.21 -13.14 1.81
CA LEU A 134 7.23 -13.53 2.82
C LEU A 134 7.72 -13.31 4.25
N ARG A 135 9.03 -13.43 4.51
CA ARG A 135 9.61 -13.05 5.81
C ARG A 135 9.50 -11.55 6.04
N GLY A 136 9.85 -10.75 5.03
CA GLY A 136 9.65 -9.29 5.07
C GLY A 136 8.17 -8.91 5.27
N ASP A 137 7.24 -9.68 4.69
CA ASP A 137 5.80 -9.48 4.92
C ASP A 137 5.42 -9.74 6.39
N LEU A 138 5.94 -10.79 7.04
CA LEU A 138 5.71 -11.04 8.47
C LEU A 138 6.30 -9.94 9.37
N GLU A 139 7.50 -9.48 9.05
CA GLU A 139 8.12 -8.35 9.75
C GLU A 139 7.28 -7.09 9.62
N LYS A 140 6.76 -6.81 8.41
CA LYS A 140 5.92 -5.65 8.18
C LYS A 140 4.55 -5.79 8.85
N LEU A 141 3.94 -6.97 8.85
CA LEU A 141 2.71 -7.23 9.61
C LEU A 141 2.92 -7.01 11.12
N ALA A 142 4.10 -7.34 11.66
CA ALA A 142 4.44 -7.03 13.04
C ALA A 142 4.59 -5.51 13.28
N GLN A 143 5.23 -4.78 12.37
CA GLN A 143 5.33 -3.31 12.43
C GLN A 143 3.95 -2.63 12.34
N LEU A 144 3.04 -3.21 11.57
CA LEU A 144 1.65 -2.73 11.41
C LEU A 144 0.73 -3.09 12.59
N GLY A 145 1.26 -3.77 13.62
CA GLY A 145 0.49 -4.11 14.82
C GLY A 145 -0.44 -5.30 14.67
N TRP A 146 -0.32 -6.09 13.59
CA TRP A 146 -1.04 -7.37 13.48
C TRP A 146 -0.36 -8.43 14.33
N LEU A 147 0.98 -8.48 14.29
CA LEU A 147 1.77 -9.46 15.03
C LEU A 147 2.71 -8.75 16.01
N LYS A 148 3.28 -9.50 16.93
CA LYS A 148 4.42 -9.04 17.72
C LYS A 148 5.67 -9.81 17.31
N SER A 149 6.71 -9.09 16.92
CA SER A 149 8.02 -9.68 16.66
C SER A 149 8.68 -10.08 17.99
N CYS A 150 9.21 -11.30 18.04
CA CYS A 150 9.88 -11.88 19.18
C CYS A 150 11.35 -12.17 18.85
N ALA A 151 12.12 -12.57 19.87
CA ALA A 151 13.51 -12.95 19.66
C ALA A 151 13.64 -14.12 18.67
N ARG A 152 14.78 -14.22 17.97
CA ARG A 152 15.12 -15.35 17.08
C ARG A 152 14.17 -15.53 15.87
N GLY A 153 13.49 -14.47 15.44
CA GLY A 153 12.62 -14.49 14.25
C GLY A 153 11.30 -15.24 14.47
N GLU A 154 10.82 -15.25 15.71
CA GLU A 154 9.49 -15.73 16.08
C GLU A 154 8.48 -14.59 16.00
N PHE A 155 7.22 -14.93 15.72
CA PHE A 155 6.10 -14.01 15.67
C PHE A 155 5.01 -14.51 16.62
N GLN A 156 4.49 -13.61 17.44
CA GLN A 156 3.38 -13.86 18.33
C GLN A 156 2.09 -13.29 17.75
N VAL A 157 1.03 -14.11 17.73
CA VAL A 157 -0.33 -13.71 17.37
C VAL A 157 -0.90 -12.82 18.47
N LEU A 158 -1.41 -11.65 18.09
CA LEU A 158 -2.04 -10.71 19.03
C LEU A 158 -3.53 -11.04 19.25
N PRO A 159 -4.09 -10.82 20.45
CA PRO A 159 -5.52 -10.92 20.68
C PRO A 159 -6.31 -9.93 19.81
N ILE A 160 -7.51 -10.32 19.37
CA ILE A 160 -8.38 -9.51 18.48
C ILE A 160 -8.57 -8.06 18.98
N ALA A 161 -8.67 -7.88 20.29
CA ALA A 161 -8.86 -6.56 20.91
C ALA A 161 -7.67 -5.58 20.70
N HIS A 162 -6.49 -6.08 20.33
CA HIS A 162 -5.30 -5.27 20.08
C HIS A 162 -4.98 -5.11 18.59
N LEU A 163 -5.81 -5.67 17.71
CA LEU A 163 -5.57 -5.57 16.27
C LEU A 163 -5.88 -4.16 15.76
N PRO A 164 -5.15 -3.71 14.72
CA PRO A 164 -5.40 -2.41 14.11
C PRO A 164 -6.85 -2.34 13.64
N GLN A 165 -7.48 -1.22 13.95
CA GLN A 165 -8.82 -0.92 13.49
C GLN A 165 -8.72 -0.15 12.17
N PRO A 166 -9.67 -0.35 11.25
CA PRO A 166 -9.72 0.43 10.04
C PRO A 166 -10.23 1.84 10.34
N PRO A 167 -9.88 2.81 9.48
CA PRO A 167 -10.51 4.12 9.51
C PRO A 167 -12.04 3.99 9.58
N ALA A 168 -12.69 4.86 10.34
CA ALA A 168 -14.13 4.83 10.56
C ALA A 168 -14.96 4.83 9.26
N ASP A 169 -14.38 5.38 8.18
CA ASP A 169 -15.00 5.49 6.85
C ASP A 169 -14.65 4.33 5.90
N THR A 170 -13.93 3.32 6.38
CA THR A 170 -13.58 2.14 5.56
C THR A 170 -14.84 1.34 5.29
N TYR A 171 -15.34 1.51 4.07
CA TYR A 171 -16.57 0.89 3.63
C TYR A 171 -16.38 -0.63 3.41
N TRP A 172 -17.04 -1.42 4.26
CA TRP A 172 -16.96 -2.89 4.29
C TRP A 172 -17.82 -3.62 3.23
N GLY A 173 -18.42 -2.90 2.28
CA GLY A 173 -19.19 -3.55 1.21
C GLY A 173 -20.68 -3.83 1.49
N TYR A 174 -21.30 -3.25 2.53
CA TYR A 174 -22.70 -3.55 2.89
C TYR A 174 -23.78 -2.51 2.46
N SER A 175 -23.45 -1.39 1.80
CA SER A 175 -24.45 -0.46 1.22
C SER A 175 -23.98 0.28 -0.06
N GLN A 176 -24.54 -0.11 -1.20
CA GLN A 176 -24.16 0.28 -2.57
C GLN A 176 -24.31 1.76 -3.00
N THR A 177 -24.38 2.74 -2.11
CA THR A 177 -24.59 4.14 -2.51
C THR A 177 -23.36 5.01 -2.27
N ARG A 178 -22.55 5.23 -3.32
CA ARG A 178 -21.70 6.42 -3.41
C ARG A 178 -22.61 7.60 -3.74
N GLU A 179 -23.05 8.32 -2.71
CA GLU A 179 -23.73 9.60 -2.87
C GLU A 179 -22.86 10.75 -2.34
N ILE A 180 -23.24 11.96 -2.71
CA ILE A 180 -22.69 13.30 -2.39
C ILE A 180 -22.30 13.50 -0.90
N SER A 181 -22.75 12.61 -0.03
CA SER A 181 -22.43 12.53 1.40
C SER A 181 -20.94 12.36 1.71
N GLN A 182 -20.12 11.76 0.84
CA GLN A 182 -18.69 11.52 1.15
C GLN A 182 -17.84 12.80 1.18
N LEU A 183 -18.08 13.74 0.26
CA LEU A 183 -17.40 15.05 0.27
C LEU A 183 -17.87 15.89 1.46
N THR A 184 -19.16 15.81 1.81
CA THR A 184 -19.70 16.49 3.01
C THR A 184 -19.10 15.91 4.30
N MET A 185 -18.90 14.59 4.37
CA MET A 185 -18.28 13.93 5.53
C MET A 185 -16.79 14.23 5.62
N LEU A 186 -16.05 14.22 4.50
CA LEU A 186 -14.64 14.62 4.45
C LEU A 186 -14.46 16.08 4.90
N ASN A 187 -15.28 16.99 4.36
CA ASN A 187 -15.24 18.40 4.75
C ASN A 187 -15.62 18.61 6.21
N SER A 188 -16.54 17.81 6.75
CA SER A 188 -16.89 17.82 8.17
C SER A 188 -15.77 17.28 9.05
N TRP A 189 -15.11 16.18 8.64
CA TRP A 189 -13.99 15.58 9.37
C TRP A 189 -12.78 16.51 9.40
N LEU A 190 -12.42 17.10 8.26
CA LEU A 190 -11.33 18.07 8.15
C LEU A 190 -11.57 19.28 9.04
N LYS A 191 -12.80 19.82 9.05
CA LYS A 191 -13.18 20.94 9.95
C LYS A 191 -13.16 20.59 11.43
N GLN A 192 -13.43 19.33 11.79
CA GLN A 192 -13.49 18.90 13.20
C GLN A 192 -12.12 18.51 13.76
N ASN A 193 -11.21 18.00 12.92
CA ASN A 193 -9.97 17.38 13.39
C ASN A 193 -8.70 18.19 13.06
N LEU A 194 -8.77 19.12 12.11
CA LEU A 194 -7.65 19.95 11.73
C LEU A 194 -7.97 21.43 11.96
N SER A 195 -7.01 22.15 12.53
CA SER A 195 -7.04 23.60 12.55
C SER A 195 -6.89 24.15 11.13
N ARG A 196 -7.37 25.38 10.91
CA ARG A 196 -7.23 26.07 9.62
C ARG A 196 -5.78 26.13 9.13
N GLN A 197 -4.83 26.32 10.04
CA GLN A 197 -3.41 26.32 9.74
C GLN A 197 -2.94 24.96 9.21
N GLN A 198 -3.37 23.86 9.84
CA GLN A 198 -3.04 22.51 9.39
C GLN A 198 -3.68 22.16 8.04
N CYS A 199 -4.89 22.66 7.76
CA CYS A 199 -5.50 22.51 6.44
C CYS A 199 -4.73 23.27 5.35
N LEU A 200 -4.21 24.47 5.67
CA LEU A 200 -3.33 25.23 4.77
C LEU A 200 -2.01 24.52 4.53
N ASP A 201 -1.35 24.04 5.59
CA ASP A 201 -0.09 23.29 5.50
C ASP A 201 -0.28 22.03 4.63
N LEU A 202 -1.42 21.34 4.82
CA LEU A 202 -1.79 20.17 4.03
C LEU A 202 -2.05 20.53 2.56
N LEU A 203 -2.81 21.59 2.28
CA LEU A 203 -3.08 22.03 0.90
C LEU A 203 -1.77 22.33 0.17
N VAL A 204 -0.84 23.08 0.78
CA VAL A 204 0.44 23.42 0.14
C VAL A 204 1.32 22.18 -0.05
N ALA A 205 1.38 21.28 0.95
CA ALA A 205 2.14 20.03 0.81
C ALA A 205 1.58 19.13 -0.30
N LEU A 206 0.26 19.04 -0.41
CA LEU A 206 -0.44 18.24 -1.42
C LEU A 206 -0.34 18.86 -2.82
N GLU A 207 -0.38 20.18 -2.93
CA GLU A 207 -0.15 20.90 -4.20
C GLU A 207 1.27 20.63 -4.73
N THR A 208 2.25 20.47 -3.83
CA THR A 208 3.62 20.13 -4.20
C THR A 208 3.72 18.74 -4.87
N ILE A 209 2.79 17.82 -4.60
CA ILE A 209 2.80 16.44 -5.12
C ILE A 209 1.67 16.14 -6.12
N SER A 210 0.72 17.05 -6.30
CA SER A 210 -0.43 16.87 -7.20
C SER A 210 -0.01 16.69 -8.66
N ILE A 211 1.12 17.30 -9.05
CA ILE A 211 1.75 17.14 -10.37
C ILE A 211 2.00 15.65 -10.70
N VAL A 212 2.22 14.81 -9.69
CA VAL A 212 2.57 13.39 -9.87
C VAL A 212 1.36 12.45 -9.64
N GLN A 213 0.23 12.96 -9.13
CA GLN A 213 -0.92 12.17 -8.71
C GLN A 213 -2.24 12.90 -9.04
N PRO A 214 -2.87 12.63 -10.20
CA PRO A 214 -4.05 13.38 -10.66
C PRO A 214 -5.30 13.17 -9.78
N ASN A 215 -5.34 12.09 -8.99
CA ASN A 215 -6.39 11.84 -8.00
C ASN A 215 -6.35 12.80 -6.79
N LEU A 216 -5.24 13.55 -6.59
CA LEU A 216 -5.17 14.55 -5.53
C LEU A 216 -5.94 15.84 -5.84
N GLU A 217 -6.25 16.13 -7.10
CA GLU A 217 -6.97 17.36 -7.48
C GLU A 217 -8.31 17.50 -6.74
N ILE A 218 -9.05 16.40 -6.60
CA ILE A 218 -10.35 16.40 -5.90
C ILE A 218 -10.21 16.73 -4.41
N LEU A 219 -9.12 16.29 -3.79
CA LEU A 219 -8.84 16.55 -2.38
C LEU A 219 -8.32 17.99 -2.17
N LEU A 220 -7.55 18.51 -3.14
CA LEU A 220 -7.15 19.92 -3.19
C LEU A 220 -8.36 20.84 -3.37
N ASP A 221 -9.30 20.50 -4.24
CA ASP A 221 -10.54 21.25 -4.43
C ASP A 221 -11.37 21.29 -3.13
N SER A 222 -11.45 20.15 -2.43
CA SER A 222 -12.18 20.06 -1.15
C SER A 222 -11.52 20.89 -0.05
N LEU A 223 -10.18 20.85 0.07
CA LEU A 223 -9.44 21.69 1.01
C LEU A 223 -9.55 23.18 0.65
N SER A 224 -9.49 23.50 -0.64
CA SER A 224 -9.67 24.85 -1.17
C SER A 224 -11.07 25.36 -0.82
N GLU A 225 -12.14 24.60 -1.05
CA GLU A 225 -13.51 24.98 -0.68
C GLU A 225 -13.67 25.26 0.84
N ILE A 226 -13.03 24.47 1.71
CA ILE A 226 -13.04 24.71 3.16
C ILE A 226 -12.36 26.03 3.51
N LEU A 227 -11.30 26.40 2.79
CA LEU A 227 -10.47 27.58 3.04
C LEU A 227 -11.02 28.86 2.37
N MET A 228 -11.69 28.73 1.22
CA MET A 228 -12.30 29.81 0.42
C MET A 228 -13.64 30.29 0.96
N ALA A 229 -14.21 29.59 1.95
CA ALA A 229 -15.41 30.04 2.66
C ALA A 229 -15.20 31.36 3.44
N GLU A 230 -13.95 31.82 3.64
CA GLU A 230 -13.62 33.08 4.31
C GLU A 230 -12.57 33.87 3.51
N GLN A 231 -12.81 35.18 3.29
CA GLN A 231 -12.18 36.10 2.31
C GLN A 231 -10.65 36.36 2.45
N GLU A 232 -9.89 35.54 3.16
CA GLU A 232 -8.46 35.81 3.50
C GLU A 232 -7.46 34.78 2.93
N SER A 233 -7.89 33.85 2.10
CA SER A 233 -7.07 32.75 1.55
C SER A 233 -5.83 33.22 0.76
N ASP A 234 -5.98 34.19 -0.14
CA ASP A 234 -4.89 34.69 -1.00
C ASP A 234 -3.73 35.32 -0.22
N ARG A 235 -4.03 35.98 0.92
CA ARG A 235 -3.00 36.58 1.78
C ARG A 235 -2.22 35.53 2.57
N LEU A 236 -2.86 34.41 2.93
CA LEU A 236 -2.24 33.36 3.74
C LEU A 236 -1.38 32.41 2.90
N LEU A 237 -1.81 32.08 1.69
CA LEU A 237 -1.00 31.31 0.73
C LEU A 237 0.32 32.05 0.40
N SER A 238 0.23 33.38 0.26
CA SER A 238 1.40 34.24 0.03
C SER A 238 2.39 34.28 1.20
N GLN A 239 1.91 34.13 2.44
CA GLN A 239 2.76 34.10 3.65
C GLN A 239 3.39 32.73 3.90
N HIS A 240 2.83 31.67 3.32
CA HIS A 240 3.24 30.27 3.49
C HIS A 240 4.31 29.77 2.51
N GLN A 241 4.97 30.67 1.77
CA GLN A 241 6.14 30.36 0.91
C GLN A 241 7.38 29.82 1.66
N LYS A 242 7.29 29.57 2.98
CA LYS A 242 8.35 29.01 3.80
C LYS A 242 7.91 27.74 4.52
N LEU A 243 7.42 26.75 3.78
CA LEU A 243 7.50 25.39 4.29
C LEU A 243 8.95 24.90 4.14
N PRO A 244 9.51 24.23 5.16
CA PRO A 244 10.77 23.53 5.04
C PRO A 244 10.65 22.50 3.91
N HIS A 245 11.71 22.37 3.11
CA HIS A 245 11.82 21.47 1.96
C HIS A 245 11.04 20.16 2.17
N THR A 246 9.92 20.00 1.47
CA THR A 246 9.14 18.77 1.48
C THR A 246 9.94 17.69 0.77
N PHE A 247 10.41 16.69 1.50
CA PHE A 247 11.03 15.52 0.92
C PHE A 247 9.94 14.52 0.54
N VAL A 248 9.81 14.26 -0.76
CA VAL A 248 8.84 13.30 -1.28
C VAL A 248 9.63 12.07 -1.72
N ASN A 249 9.50 10.98 -0.97
CA ASN A 249 10.10 9.71 -1.35
C ASN A 249 9.18 8.99 -2.34
N PHE A 250 9.64 8.80 -3.57
CA PHE A 250 8.93 8.05 -4.59
C PHE A 250 9.50 6.62 -4.65
N ASP A 251 8.68 5.64 -4.28
CA ASP A 251 9.01 4.23 -4.50
C ASP A 251 8.71 3.89 -5.98
N TYR A 252 9.71 3.99 -6.85
CA TYR A 252 9.59 3.62 -8.26
C TYR A 252 9.60 2.09 -8.44
N ILE A 253 8.71 1.56 -9.29
CA ILE A 253 8.84 0.20 -9.82
C ILE A 253 9.71 0.28 -11.06
N LEU A 254 10.97 -0.08 -10.90
CA LEU A 254 11.95 -0.09 -11.97
C LEU A 254 12.11 -1.51 -12.52
N PRO A 255 12.32 -1.69 -13.83
CA PRO A 255 12.74 -2.97 -14.38
C PRO A 255 13.99 -3.48 -13.66
N PRO A 256 14.12 -4.80 -13.43
CA PRO A 256 15.23 -5.37 -12.66
C PRO A 256 16.61 -4.99 -13.20
N GLU A 257 16.74 -4.72 -14.51
CA GLU A 257 18.01 -4.35 -15.12
C GLU A 257 18.51 -2.95 -14.75
N VAL A 258 17.62 -2.04 -14.35
CA VAL A 258 17.96 -0.64 -14.05
C VAL A 258 17.87 -0.29 -12.56
N GLN A 259 17.36 -1.21 -11.74
CA GLN A 259 17.14 -1.01 -10.31
C GLN A 259 18.45 -0.71 -9.57
N ASP A 260 19.49 -1.53 -9.75
CA ASP A 260 20.79 -1.33 -9.12
C ASP A 260 21.40 0.05 -9.45
N ARG A 261 21.22 0.52 -10.69
CA ARG A 261 21.74 1.81 -11.16
C ARG A 261 21.02 2.99 -10.50
N VAL A 262 19.72 2.87 -10.24
CA VAL A 262 18.96 3.93 -9.57
C VAL A 262 19.23 3.95 -8.08
N ASP A 263 19.41 2.79 -7.44
CA ASP A 263 19.83 2.71 -6.04
C ASP A 263 21.21 3.37 -5.82
N ASP A 264 22.15 3.20 -6.76
CA ASP A 264 23.44 3.90 -6.76
C ASP A 264 23.28 5.43 -6.89
N TYR A 265 22.34 5.92 -7.70
CA TYR A 265 22.06 7.35 -7.83
C TYR A 265 21.38 7.93 -6.58
N HIS A 266 20.44 7.19 -5.96
CA HIS A 266 19.83 7.61 -4.71
C HIS A 266 20.88 7.76 -3.60
N LYS A 267 21.82 6.82 -3.50
CA LYS A 267 22.91 6.91 -2.55
C LYS A 267 23.82 8.11 -2.79
N GLN A 268 24.16 8.39 -4.05
CA GLN A 268 24.96 9.56 -4.40
C GLN A 268 24.26 10.89 -4.08
N LEU A 269 22.94 10.96 -4.30
CA LEU A 269 22.14 12.13 -3.94
C LEU A 269 22.04 12.30 -2.41
N GLU A 270 21.88 11.20 -1.65
CA GLU A 270 21.88 11.21 -0.19
C GLU A 270 23.23 11.67 0.37
N ASP A 271 24.34 11.16 -0.16
CA ASP A 271 25.71 11.57 0.21
C ASP A 271 25.96 13.06 -0.09
N LEU A 272 25.49 13.56 -1.24
CA LEU A 272 25.56 14.98 -1.61
C LEU A 272 24.74 15.86 -0.66
N TRP A 273 23.55 15.40 -0.27
CA TRP A 273 22.65 16.12 0.64
C TRP A 273 23.24 16.29 2.06
N HIS A 274 24.06 15.33 2.50
CA HIS A 274 24.76 15.42 3.79
C HIS A 274 26.00 16.33 3.76
N THR A 275 26.35 16.90 2.61
CA THR A 275 27.47 17.83 2.48
C THR A 275 26.99 19.26 2.74
N ALA A 276 27.66 19.99 3.64
CA ALA A 276 27.20 21.27 4.19
C ALA A 276 27.07 22.45 3.20
N ASP A 277 27.51 22.28 1.95
CA ASP A 277 27.52 23.29 0.88
C ASP A 277 26.75 22.81 -0.37
N SER A 278 25.58 22.20 -0.19
CA SER A 278 24.76 21.76 -1.31
C SER A 278 24.12 22.96 -2.04
N GLY A 279 24.77 23.41 -3.11
CA GLY A 279 24.18 24.32 -4.10
C GLY A 279 23.08 23.66 -4.95
N VAL A 280 22.51 24.41 -5.88
CA VAL A 280 21.47 23.92 -6.81
C VAL A 280 22.03 22.78 -7.67
N ILE A 281 21.40 21.62 -7.63
CA ILE A 281 21.73 20.47 -8.50
C ILE A 281 20.99 20.64 -9.82
N GLN A 282 21.74 20.86 -10.91
CA GLN A 282 21.20 20.88 -12.27
C GLN A 282 21.37 19.50 -12.90
N PHE A 283 20.27 18.90 -13.35
CA PHE A 283 20.31 17.67 -14.12
C PHE A 283 20.40 18.00 -15.60
N GLU A 284 21.51 17.62 -16.23
CA GLU A 284 21.61 17.55 -17.69
C GLU A 284 21.16 16.16 -18.12
N TYR A 285 20.06 16.09 -18.87
CA TYR A 285 19.59 14.84 -19.45
C TYR A 285 19.56 14.96 -20.97
N GLU A 286 19.97 13.90 -21.64
CA GLU A 286 19.86 13.75 -23.07
C GLU A 286 18.67 12.83 -23.36
N MET A 287 17.67 13.36 -24.07
CA MET A 287 16.54 12.57 -24.52
C MET A 287 17.02 11.65 -25.64
N ILE A 288 17.29 10.39 -25.31
CA ILE A 288 17.56 9.36 -26.32
C ILE A 288 16.22 9.04 -27.00
N THR A 289 15.91 9.75 -28.08
CA THR A 289 14.83 9.36 -29.00
C THR A 289 15.17 8.02 -29.66
N PRO A 290 14.20 7.09 -29.77
CA PRO A 290 14.40 5.79 -30.39
C PRO A 290 14.71 5.89 -31.89
#